data_AF-A0A7Z0J6U5-F1
#
_entry.id   AF-A0A7Z0J6U5-F1
#
_cell.length_a   1.000
_cell.length_b   1.000
_cell.length_c   1.000
_cell.angle_alpha   90.00
_cell.angle_beta   90.00
_cell.angle_gamma   90.00
#
_symmetry.space_group_name_H-M   'P 1'
#
loop_
_entity.id
_entity.type
_entity.pdbx_description
1 polymer ?
#
loop_
_entity_poly.entity_id
_entity_poly.type
_entity_poly.pdbx_seq_one_letter_code
_entity_poly.pdbx_strand_id
1 'polypeptide(L)'
;MCAIALTGCAAAPIPTPPRSPSSAPSDGPHAAPRATPEPQTVDPLAAVTSIVVRPENLDLNDADGTTIQELSYDADAAEFVAALSGVLHATPAVAEKPGGIEWSPSTEYVWPGVTLRDDHERGDYQQDMNLEVEFSLPMVGLGVSVATIQGFQPGADLEWLARWMDEPFSAENFNVVQAEHGPEIGPRTHDTYANANSVAVRDFTGSTVIYAPWNFGIGHV
;
A
#
# COMPACT_ATOMS: atom_id res chain seq x y z
N MET A 1 39.39 13.52 -0.20
CA MET A 1 39.15 12.93 1.13
C MET A 1 40.03 13.66 2.14
N CYS A 2 39.44 14.58 2.91
CA CYS A 2 40.14 15.32 3.97
C CYS A 2 39.66 14.79 5.33
N ALA A 3 40.59 14.25 6.12
CA ALA A 3 40.35 13.81 7.49
C ALA A 3 40.71 14.95 8.45
N ILE A 4 39.77 15.33 9.32
CA ILE A 4 39.97 16.31 10.39
C ILE A 4 39.96 15.53 11.71
N ALA A 5 41.08 15.56 12.43
CA ALA A 5 41.22 15.02 13.78
C ALA A 5 41.09 16.15 14.80
N LEU A 6 40.20 15.99 15.79
CA LEU A 6 40.02 16.92 16.91
C LEU A 6 40.29 16.20 18.25
N THR A 7 41.41 16.55 18.85
CA THR A 7 41.79 16.41 20.27
C THR A 7 40.80 17.22 21.14
N GLY A 8 40.34 16.87 22.35
CA GLY A 8 40.91 16.08 23.44
C GLY A 8 40.97 16.97 24.71
N CYS A 9 39.90 17.05 25.51
CA CYS A 9 39.89 17.77 26.80
C CYS A 9 39.79 16.79 27.97
N ALA A 10 40.86 16.71 28.77
CA ALA A 10 40.90 15.94 30.01
C ALA A 10 40.44 16.81 31.18
N ALA A 11 39.39 16.37 31.89
CA ALA A 11 38.93 16.99 33.13
C ALA A 11 39.60 16.35 34.36
N ALA A 12 40.03 17.19 35.30
CA ALA A 12 40.71 16.79 36.53
C ALA A 12 39.77 16.12 37.56
N PRO A 13 40.27 15.20 38.39
CA PRO A 13 39.46 14.53 39.42
C PRO A 13 39.17 15.46 40.62
N ILE A 14 37.91 15.45 41.05
CA ILE A 14 37.38 16.21 42.20
C ILE A 14 37.65 15.42 43.51
N PRO A 15 38.03 16.08 44.62
CA PRO A 15 38.28 15.41 45.90
C PRO A 15 36.99 14.85 46.53
N THR A 16 37.06 13.62 47.01
CA THR A 16 35.95 12.93 47.70
C THR A 16 35.84 13.38 49.17
N PRO A 17 34.65 13.77 49.66
CA PRO A 17 34.45 14.06 51.08
C PRO A 17 34.40 12.79 51.96
N PRO A 18 34.68 12.91 53.27
CA PRO A 18 34.73 11.77 54.19
C PRO A 18 33.35 11.17 54.48
N ARG A 19 33.32 9.84 54.67
CA ARG A 19 32.11 9.04 54.94
C ARG A 19 31.57 9.28 56.35
N SER A 20 30.29 9.62 56.44
CA SER A 20 29.50 9.57 57.68
C SER A 20 29.22 8.12 58.12
N PRO A 21 29.05 7.87 59.44
CA PRO A 21 28.78 6.55 59.98
C PRO A 21 27.41 6.02 59.55
N SER A 22 27.40 4.73 59.20
CA SER A 22 26.27 3.94 58.74
C SER A 22 25.27 3.72 59.87
N SER A 23 24.05 4.22 59.70
CA SER A 23 22.87 3.79 60.44
C SER A 23 22.37 2.46 59.86
N ALA A 24 22.09 1.51 60.75
CA ALA A 24 21.54 0.20 60.40
C ALA A 24 20.14 0.34 59.79
N PRO A 25 19.81 -0.40 58.71
CA PRO A 25 18.48 -0.36 58.13
C PRO A 25 17.50 -1.14 59.01
N SER A 26 16.40 -0.47 59.36
CA SER A 26 15.18 -1.10 59.87
C SER A 26 14.50 -1.83 58.70
N ASP A 27 14.12 -3.10 58.90
CA ASP A 27 13.34 -3.89 57.94
C ASP A 27 12.00 -3.21 57.67
N GLY A 28 11.96 -2.42 56.59
CA GLY A 28 10.74 -1.92 55.98
C GLY A 28 10.16 -2.95 55.01
N PRO A 29 8.84 -2.94 54.76
CA PRO A 29 8.20 -3.87 53.85
C PRO A 29 8.86 -3.84 52.47
N HIS A 30 9.34 -5.01 52.03
CA HIS A 30 9.98 -5.23 50.74
C HIS A 30 9.03 -4.83 49.62
N ALA A 31 9.30 -3.69 48.97
CA ALA A 31 8.55 -3.25 47.82
C ALA A 31 8.75 -4.28 46.69
N ALA A 32 7.64 -4.90 46.25
CA ALA A 32 7.65 -5.82 45.13
C ALA A 32 8.28 -5.15 43.89
N PRO A 33 9.09 -5.88 43.10
CA PRO A 33 9.71 -5.31 41.91
C PRO A 33 8.62 -4.76 40.98
N ARG A 34 8.68 -3.45 40.73
CA ARG A 34 7.80 -2.78 39.77
C ARG A 34 8.11 -3.36 38.40
N ALA A 35 7.14 -4.05 37.80
CA ALA A 35 7.26 -4.56 36.44
C ALA A 35 7.73 -3.41 35.52
N THR A 36 8.82 -3.66 34.80
CA THR A 36 9.29 -2.72 33.77
C THR A 36 8.25 -2.78 32.65
N PRO A 37 7.72 -1.63 32.18
CA PRO A 37 6.80 -1.63 31.05
C PRO A 37 7.45 -2.34 29.87
N GLU A 38 6.76 -3.35 29.34
CA GLU A 38 7.18 -4.03 28.13
C GLU A 38 7.11 -3.02 26.97
N PRO A 39 8.13 -2.95 26.10
CA PRO A 39 8.09 -2.07 24.94
C PRO A 39 6.82 -2.36 24.13
N GLN A 40 5.99 -1.35 23.92
CA GLN A 40 4.84 -1.49 23.04
C GLN A 40 5.36 -1.64 21.61
N THR A 41 5.13 -2.80 20.99
CA THR A 41 5.33 -2.98 19.55
C THR A 41 4.35 -2.06 18.84
N VAL A 42 4.86 -0.96 18.27
CA VAL A 42 4.07 -0.07 17.42
C VAL A 42 3.78 -0.83 16.13
N ASP A 43 2.51 -0.87 15.73
CA ASP A 43 2.10 -1.43 14.44
C ASP A 43 2.73 -0.60 13.31
N PRO A 44 3.60 -1.18 12.47
CA PRO A 44 4.25 -0.44 11.38
C PRO A 44 3.23 0.12 10.37
N LEU A 45 2.06 -0.51 10.20
CA LEU A 45 1.04 -0.04 9.27
C LEU A 45 0.40 1.28 9.70
N ALA A 46 0.48 1.62 11.00
CA ALA A 46 -0.01 2.90 11.52
C ALA A 46 0.83 4.10 11.04
N ALA A 47 2.01 3.87 10.45
CA ALA A 47 2.86 4.91 9.89
C ALA A 47 2.59 5.20 8.40
N VAL A 48 1.73 4.41 7.74
CA VAL A 48 1.42 4.58 6.32
C VAL A 48 0.63 5.89 6.11
N THR A 49 1.11 6.71 5.17
CA THR A 49 0.47 7.98 4.80
C THR A 49 0.13 8.08 3.31
N SER A 50 0.69 7.17 2.50
CA SER A 50 0.34 7.08 1.08
C SER A 50 0.37 5.64 0.58
N ILE A 51 -0.46 5.38 -0.42
CA ILE A 51 -0.52 4.15 -1.20
C ILE A 51 -0.18 4.53 -2.63
N VAL A 52 0.89 3.92 -3.17
CA VAL A 52 1.18 4.00 -4.60
C VAL A 52 0.71 2.69 -5.24
N VAL A 53 -0.20 2.80 -6.20
CA VAL A 53 -0.72 1.66 -6.95
C VAL A 53 0.29 1.28 -8.02
N ARG A 54 0.75 0.01 -8.01
CA ARG A 54 1.72 -0.55 -8.95
C ARG A 54 1.08 -1.71 -9.73
N PRO A 55 1.71 -2.19 -10.82
CA PRO A 55 1.16 -3.24 -11.66
C PRO A 55 0.91 -4.57 -10.95
N GLU A 56 1.74 -4.95 -9.98
CA GLU A 56 1.68 -6.28 -9.33
C GLU A 56 1.47 -6.19 -7.81
N ASN A 57 1.44 -4.97 -7.26
CA ASN A 57 1.34 -4.73 -5.83
C ASN A 57 0.87 -3.29 -5.50
N LEU A 58 0.63 -3.06 -4.21
CA LEU A 58 0.57 -1.71 -3.62
C LEU A 58 1.87 -1.41 -2.87
N ASP A 59 2.46 -0.23 -3.06
CA ASP A 59 3.53 0.28 -2.21
C ASP A 59 2.89 1.10 -1.08
N LEU A 60 3.02 0.65 0.17
CA LEU A 60 2.56 1.35 1.37
C LEU A 60 3.69 2.20 1.92
N ASN A 61 3.61 3.52 1.80
CA ASN A 61 4.72 4.41 2.15
C ASN A 61 4.42 5.28 3.38
N ASP A 62 5.48 5.59 4.13
CA ASP A 62 5.46 6.55 5.23
C ASP A 62 5.44 8.01 4.74
N ALA A 63 5.49 8.95 5.68
CA ALA A 63 5.46 10.40 5.39
C ALA A 63 6.71 10.91 4.66
N ASP A 64 7.83 10.18 4.73
CA ASP A 64 9.08 10.49 4.04
C ASP A 64 9.11 9.85 2.63
N GLY A 65 8.09 9.09 2.25
CA GLY A 65 7.99 8.36 0.99
C GLY A 65 8.75 7.03 1.00
N THR A 66 9.14 6.53 2.17
CA THR A 66 9.79 5.22 2.31
C THR A 66 8.74 4.13 2.31
N THR A 67 8.92 3.10 1.48
CA THR A 67 8.04 1.92 1.48
C THR A 67 8.21 1.11 2.76
N ILE A 68 7.15 1.08 3.56
CA ILE A 68 7.03 0.25 4.76
C ILE A 68 6.77 -1.20 4.37
N GLN A 69 5.87 -1.41 3.40
CA GLN A 69 5.44 -2.73 2.96
C GLN A 69 4.94 -2.69 1.52
N GLU A 70 5.19 -3.77 0.78
CA GLU A 70 4.54 -4.06 -0.51
C GLU A 70 3.42 -5.08 -0.28
N LEU A 71 2.22 -4.82 -0.81
CA LEU A 71 1.10 -5.77 -0.80
C LEU A 71 0.89 -6.34 -2.19
N SER A 72 1.36 -7.56 -2.43
CA SER A 72 1.23 -8.23 -3.73
C SER A 72 -0.21 -8.63 -4.02
N TYR A 73 -0.66 -8.48 -5.26
CA TYR A 73 -1.97 -8.95 -5.69
C TYR A 73 -2.07 -10.48 -5.80
N ASP A 74 -0.95 -11.21 -5.74
CA ASP A 74 -0.93 -12.68 -5.65
C ASP A 74 -0.99 -13.19 -4.20
N ALA A 75 -1.08 -12.29 -3.22
CA ALA A 75 -1.23 -12.68 -1.83
C ALA A 75 -2.58 -13.34 -1.55
N ASP A 76 -2.65 -14.06 -0.42
CA ASP A 76 -3.92 -14.54 0.11
C ASP A 76 -4.85 -13.36 0.44
N ALA A 77 -6.12 -13.47 0.06
CA ALA A 77 -7.10 -12.41 0.26
C ALA A 77 -7.24 -12.00 1.73
N ALA A 78 -7.18 -12.94 2.68
CA ALA A 78 -7.31 -12.61 4.10
C ALA A 78 -6.11 -11.82 4.62
N GLU A 79 -4.89 -12.13 4.14
CA GLU A 79 -3.68 -11.35 4.46
C GLU A 79 -3.77 -9.94 3.89
N PHE A 80 -4.15 -9.80 2.62
CA PHE A 80 -4.28 -8.51 1.95
C PHE A 80 -5.35 -7.64 2.63
N VAL A 81 -6.53 -8.21 2.89
CA VAL A 81 -7.63 -7.53 3.60
C VAL A 81 -7.20 -7.12 4.99
N ALA A 82 -6.47 -7.94 5.74
CA ALA A 82 -6.00 -7.60 7.08
C ALA A 82 -5.04 -6.40 7.05
N ALA A 83 -4.07 -6.40 6.12
CA ALA A 83 -3.14 -5.28 5.96
C ALA A 83 -3.85 -3.99 5.56
N LEU A 84 -4.73 -4.06 4.55
CA LEU A 84 -5.48 -2.89 4.08
C LEU A 84 -6.45 -2.37 5.15
N SER A 85 -7.12 -3.25 5.91
CA SER A 85 -7.91 -2.86 7.08
C SER A 85 -7.08 -2.16 8.16
N GLY A 86 -5.83 -2.58 8.35
CA GLY A 86 -4.88 -1.93 9.26
C GLY A 86 -4.59 -0.49 8.83
N VAL A 87 -4.20 -0.31 7.56
CA VAL A 87 -3.91 1.02 6.97
C VAL A 87 -5.14 1.94 6.97
N LEU A 88 -6.30 1.41 6.59
CA LEU A 88 -7.54 2.19 6.49
C LEU A 88 -8.23 2.41 7.84
N HIS A 89 -7.77 1.74 8.90
CA HIS A 89 -8.39 1.71 10.22
C HIS A 89 -9.89 1.38 10.19
N ALA A 90 -10.28 0.48 9.29
CA ALA A 90 -11.67 0.13 9.04
C ALA A 90 -11.84 -1.32 8.58
N THR A 91 -12.96 -1.93 8.96
CA THR A 91 -13.40 -3.23 8.45
C THR A 91 -14.17 -3.04 7.15
N PRO A 92 -13.92 -3.84 6.09
CA PRO A 92 -14.68 -3.75 4.86
C PRO A 92 -16.11 -4.26 5.04
N ALA A 93 -17.02 -3.74 4.23
CA ALA A 93 -18.24 -4.47 3.90
C ALA A 93 -17.89 -5.62 2.95
N VAL A 94 -18.41 -6.81 3.20
CA VAL A 94 -18.11 -8.01 2.40
C VAL A 94 -19.34 -8.41 1.59
N ALA A 95 -19.16 -8.68 0.30
CA ALA A 95 -20.22 -9.12 -0.58
C ALA A 95 -19.76 -10.24 -1.52
N GLU A 96 -20.46 -11.37 -1.49
CA GLU A 96 -20.27 -12.46 -2.45
C GLU A 96 -20.93 -12.11 -3.80
N LYS A 97 -20.20 -12.30 -4.88
CA LYS A 97 -20.68 -12.18 -6.26
C LYS A 97 -20.71 -13.57 -6.90
N PRO A 98 -21.88 -14.04 -7.35
CA PRO A 98 -22.03 -15.42 -7.83
C PRO A 98 -21.34 -15.73 -9.17
N GLY A 99 -20.70 -14.76 -9.81
CA GLY A 99 -20.14 -14.96 -11.15
C GLY A 99 -21.19 -14.83 -12.26
N GLY A 100 -20.74 -15.02 -13.50
CA GLY A 100 -21.56 -14.90 -14.71
C GLY A 100 -20.97 -15.71 -15.87
N ILE A 101 -21.39 -15.39 -17.08
CA ILE A 101 -20.85 -16.02 -18.29
C ILE A 101 -19.46 -15.47 -18.68
N GLU A 102 -19.15 -14.25 -18.26
CA GLU A 102 -17.91 -13.53 -18.61
C GLU A 102 -17.01 -13.26 -17.40
N TRP A 103 -17.42 -13.65 -16.19
CA TRP A 103 -16.65 -13.42 -14.97
C TRP A 103 -16.82 -14.57 -13.99
N SER A 104 -15.76 -14.89 -13.28
CA SER A 104 -15.77 -15.88 -12.21
C SER A 104 -16.53 -15.36 -10.98
N PRO A 105 -17.02 -16.26 -10.11
CA PRO A 105 -17.51 -15.86 -8.80
C PRO A 105 -16.40 -15.15 -8.02
N SER A 106 -16.73 -14.13 -7.24
CA SER A 106 -15.73 -13.36 -6.49
C SER A 106 -16.27 -12.92 -5.13
N THR A 107 -15.36 -12.60 -4.22
CA THR A 107 -15.69 -11.88 -2.98
C THR A 107 -15.21 -10.44 -3.11
N GLU A 108 -16.11 -9.48 -2.89
CA GLU A 108 -15.76 -8.06 -2.82
C GLU A 108 -15.64 -7.60 -1.37
N TYR A 109 -14.56 -6.85 -1.10
CA TYR A 109 -14.30 -6.15 0.16
C TYR A 109 -14.31 -4.65 -0.11
N VAL A 110 -15.24 -3.94 0.53
CA VAL A 110 -15.50 -2.53 0.22
C VAL A 110 -15.26 -1.64 1.44
N TRP A 111 -14.38 -0.67 1.28
CA TRP A 111 -14.18 0.47 2.17
C TRP A 111 -14.62 1.76 1.47
N PRO A 112 -14.81 2.87 2.21
CA PRO A 112 -15.00 4.18 1.57
C PRO A 112 -13.84 4.52 0.62
N GLY A 113 -14.11 4.51 -0.69
CA GLY A 113 -13.14 4.84 -1.73
C GLY A 113 -12.23 3.70 -2.20
N VAL A 114 -12.37 2.49 -1.64
CA VAL A 114 -11.56 1.32 -2.02
C VAL A 114 -12.44 0.09 -2.19
N THR A 115 -12.27 -0.60 -3.30
CA THR A 115 -12.87 -1.92 -3.56
C THR A 115 -11.75 -2.90 -3.86
N LEU A 116 -11.69 -4.00 -3.12
CA LEU A 116 -10.84 -5.15 -3.42
C LEU A 116 -11.74 -6.29 -3.90
N ARG A 117 -11.36 -6.97 -4.99
CA ARG A 117 -12.03 -8.17 -5.48
C ARG A 117 -11.07 -9.34 -5.41
N ASP A 118 -11.50 -10.40 -4.74
CA ASP A 118 -10.85 -11.72 -4.75
C ASP A 118 -11.58 -12.58 -5.76
N ASP A 119 -10.95 -12.84 -6.91
CA ASP A 119 -11.58 -13.64 -7.96
C ASP A 119 -11.39 -15.12 -7.68
N HIS A 120 -12.50 -15.87 -7.60
CA HIS A 120 -12.45 -17.30 -7.38
C HIS A 120 -12.37 -18.05 -8.72
N GLU A 121 -11.46 -17.63 -9.60
CA GLU A 121 -11.20 -18.31 -10.87
C GLU A 121 -10.81 -19.77 -10.57
N ARG A 122 -11.41 -20.70 -11.32
CA ARG A 122 -11.24 -22.13 -11.12
C ARG A 122 -10.59 -22.77 -12.33
N GLY A 123 -9.65 -23.68 -12.06
CA GLY A 123 -9.01 -24.51 -13.07
C GLY A 123 -7.52 -24.26 -13.15
N ASP A 124 -6.88 -24.87 -14.15
CA ASP A 124 -5.43 -24.79 -14.35
C ASP A 124 -5.00 -23.53 -15.12
N TYR A 125 -5.95 -22.70 -15.54
CA TYR A 125 -5.73 -21.50 -16.31
C TYR A 125 -6.20 -20.31 -15.49
N GLN A 126 -5.25 -19.58 -14.90
CA GLN A 126 -5.47 -18.31 -14.24
C GLN A 126 -4.99 -17.20 -15.19
N GLN A 127 -5.91 -16.36 -15.65
CA GLN A 127 -5.58 -15.30 -16.60
C GLN A 127 -4.97 -14.07 -15.92
N ASP A 128 -5.37 -13.83 -14.68
CA ASP A 128 -5.05 -12.65 -13.91
C ASP A 128 -4.43 -13.01 -12.55
N MET A 129 -3.93 -12.01 -11.83
CA MET A 129 -3.47 -12.17 -10.44
C MET A 129 -4.67 -12.46 -9.51
N ASN A 130 -4.39 -12.97 -8.31
CA ASN A 130 -5.45 -13.39 -7.39
C ASN A 130 -6.41 -12.25 -6.99
N LEU A 131 -5.88 -11.04 -6.84
CA LEU A 131 -6.61 -9.88 -6.33
C LEU A 131 -6.64 -8.73 -7.32
N GLU A 132 -7.75 -8.01 -7.35
CA GLU A 132 -7.90 -6.72 -8.04
C GLU A 132 -8.25 -5.63 -7.03
N VAL A 133 -7.76 -4.41 -7.24
CA VAL A 133 -8.10 -3.25 -6.42
C VAL A 133 -8.53 -2.07 -7.29
N GLU A 134 -9.56 -1.36 -6.82
CA GLU A 134 -10.01 -0.09 -7.37
C GLU A 134 -9.98 0.99 -6.28
N PHE A 135 -9.41 2.14 -6.61
CA PHE A 135 -9.46 3.35 -5.81
C PHE A 135 -10.26 4.43 -6.51
N SER A 136 -11.33 4.91 -5.86
CA SER A 136 -12.23 5.93 -6.38
C SER A 136 -12.08 7.29 -5.69
N LEU A 137 -11.28 7.37 -4.62
CA LEU A 137 -10.99 8.61 -3.90
C LEU A 137 -9.48 8.87 -3.83
N PRO A 138 -9.03 10.13 -3.93
CA PRO A 138 -7.62 10.49 -3.78
C PRO A 138 -7.09 10.36 -2.36
N MET A 139 -8.00 10.24 -1.38
CA MET A 139 -7.71 10.00 0.02
C MET A 139 -8.68 8.96 0.58
N VAL A 140 -8.15 8.01 1.33
CA VAL A 140 -8.90 6.90 1.91
C VAL A 140 -8.56 6.74 3.39
N GLY A 141 -9.42 6.03 4.13
CA GLY A 141 -9.23 5.82 5.57
C GLY A 141 -9.07 7.13 6.34
N LEU A 142 -8.01 7.23 7.15
CA LEU A 142 -7.67 8.40 7.96
C LEU A 142 -6.75 9.41 7.23
N GLY A 143 -7.01 9.65 5.94
CA GLY A 143 -6.27 10.62 5.13
C GLY A 143 -5.04 10.06 4.40
N VAL A 144 -5.01 8.74 4.20
CA VAL A 144 -3.97 8.08 3.40
C VAL A 144 -4.17 8.48 1.93
N SER A 145 -3.18 9.11 1.34
CA SER A 145 -3.24 9.54 -0.06
C SER A 145 -3.07 8.36 -1.01
N VAL A 146 -3.73 8.42 -2.17
CA VAL A 146 -3.65 7.37 -3.20
C VAL A 146 -3.19 7.98 -4.51
N ALA A 147 -2.19 7.37 -5.14
CA ALA A 147 -1.74 7.79 -6.46
C ALA A 147 -1.12 6.64 -7.28
N THR A 148 -0.93 6.87 -8.58
CA THR A 148 0.01 6.10 -9.40
C THR A 148 1.45 6.59 -9.17
N ILE A 149 2.46 5.88 -9.70
CA ILE A 149 3.87 6.31 -9.58
C ILE A 149 4.16 7.65 -10.26
N GLN A 150 3.33 8.08 -11.23
CA GLN A 150 3.39 9.40 -11.87
C GLN A 150 2.70 10.49 -11.06
N GLY A 151 2.08 10.15 -9.92
CA GLY A 151 1.33 11.08 -9.08
C GLY A 151 -0.11 11.33 -9.55
N PHE A 152 -0.65 10.53 -10.47
CA PHE A 152 -2.06 10.63 -10.83
C PHE A 152 -2.93 10.14 -9.67
N GLN A 153 -4.00 10.86 -9.34
CA GLN A 153 -4.93 10.51 -8.26
C GLN A 153 -6.34 10.28 -8.81
N PRO A 154 -7.17 9.42 -8.18
CA PRO A 154 -8.59 9.32 -8.51
C PRO A 154 -9.28 10.68 -8.50
N GLY A 155 -10.12 10.94 -9.50
CA GLY A 155 -10.78 12.23 -9.75
C GLY A 155 -9.93 13.27 -10.48
N ALA A 156 -8.66 13.01 -10.79
CA ALA A 156 -7.82 13.90 -11.59
C ALA A 156 -8.16 13.85 -13.09
N ASP A 157 -7.57 14.78 -13.86
CA ASP A 157 -7.78 14.95 -15.30
C ASP A 157 -7.19 13.79 -16.12
N LEU A 158 -8.06 12.87 -16.57
CA LEU A 158 -7.68 11.73 -17.39
C LEU A 158 -7.24 12.12 -18.80
N GLU A 159 -7.77 13.21 -19.38
CA GLU A 159 -7.35 13.70 -20.70
C GLU A 159 -5.91 14.21 -20.63
N TRP A 160 -5.54 14.86 -19.53
CA TRP A 160 -4.15 15.22 -19.29
C TRP A 160 -3.25 13.98 -19.18
N LEU A 161 -3.65 12.97 -18.41
CA LEU A 161 -2.85 11.75 -18.25
C LEU A 161 -2.68 11.02 -19.59
N ALA A 162 -3.77 10.87 -20.36
CA ALA A 162 -3.73 10.22 -21.66
C ALA A 162 -2.73 10.91 -22.61
N ARG A 163 -2.79 12.24 -22.71
CA ARG A 163 -1.82 13.01 -23.51
C ARG A 163 -0.39 12.90 -23.00
N TRP A 164 -0.20 12.82 -21.69
CA TRP A 164 1.12 12.65 -21.08
C TRP A 164 1.71 11.27 -21.38
N MET A 165 0.87 10.23 -21.40
CA MET A 165 1.25 8.84 -21.65
C MET A 165 1.23 8.46 -23.14
N ASP A 166 0.84 9.37 -24.04
CA ASP A 166 0.60 9.10 -25.46
C ASP A 166 -0.46 8.00 -25.70
N GLU A 167 -1.48 7.97 -24.84
CA GLU A 167 -2.59 7.02 -24.90
C GLU A 167 -3.84 7.63 -25.60
N PRO A 168 -4.66 6.82 -26.29
CA PRO A 168 -5.92 7.28 -26.87
C PRO A 168 -6.87 7.87 -25.82
N PHE A 169 -7.59 8.92 -26.21
CA PHE A 169 -8.63 9.53 -25.38
C PHE A 169 -9.82 9.99 -26.22
N SER A 170 -11.02 9.80 -25.68
CA SER A 170 -12.28 10.28 -26.25
C SER A 170 -13.15 10.89 -25.17
N ALA A 171 -13.52 12.17 -25.33
CA ALA A 171 -14.45 12.83 -24.42
C ALA A 171 -15.89 12.25 -24.48
N GLU A 172 -16.19 11.42 -25.48
CA GLU A 172 -17.53 10.86 -25.72
C GLU A 172 -17.64 9.37 -25.37
N ASN A 173 -16.52 8.68 -25.14
CA ASN A 173 -16.48 7.24 -24.89
C ASN A 173 -15.83 6.92 -23.55
N PHE A 174 -15.95 5.67 -23.13
CA PHE A 174 -15.16 5.10 -22.04
C PHE A 174 -13.67 5.12 -22.39
N ASN A 175 -12.86 5.61 -21.46
CA ASN A 175 -11.41 5.67 -21.58
C ASN A 175 -10.76 4.74 -20.56
N VAL A 176 -9.73 4.04 -20.99
CA VAL A 176 -8.81 3.30 -20.12
C VAL A 176 -7.40 3.69 -20.55
N VAL A 177 -6.67 4.31 -19.62
CA VAL A 177 -5.30 4.77 -19.85
C VAL A 177 -4.36 3.88 -19.05
N GLN A 178 -3.35 3.32 -19.71
CA GLN A 178 -2.29 2.57 -19.04
C GLN A 178 -1.35 3.57 -18.35
N ALA A 179 -1.43 3.67 -17.03
CA ALA A 179 -0.56 4.55 -16.24
C ALA A 179 0.82 3.92 -16.02
N GLU A 180 0.88 2.62 -15.81
CA GLU A 180 2.14 1.88 -15.64
C GLU A 180 1.98 0.48 -16.21
N HIS A 181 3.03 -0.06 -16.83
CA HIS A 181 3.06 -1.44 -17.30
C HIS A 181 4.05 -2.25 -16.47
N GLY A 182 3.66 -3.48 -16.14
CA GLY A 182 4.51 -4.47 -15.48
C GLY A 182 5.43 -5.20 -16.47
N PRO A 183 6.08 -6.28 -16.02
CA PRO A 183 6.84 -7.18 -16.88
C PRO A 183 5.92 -7.97 -17.82
N GLU A 184 6.44 -8.39 -18.98
CA GLU A 184 5.69 -9.26 -19.90
C GLU A 184 5.54 -10.66 -19.31
N ILE A 185 4.29 -11.15 -19.22
CA ILE A 185 3.95 -12.45 -18.64
C ILE A 185 3.69 -13.54 -19.71
N GLY A 186 3.82 -13.19 -20.99
CA GLY A 186 3.63 -14.15 -22.08
C GLY A 186 3.64 -13.53 -23.48
N PRO A 187 3.32 -14.34 -24.52
CA PRO A 187 3.17 -13.81 -25.86
C PRO A 187 2.00 -12.82 -25.92
N ARG A 188 2.14 -11.81 -26.77
CA ARG A 188 1.09 -10.82 -27.03
C ARG A 188 0.03 -11.42 -27.96
N THR A 189 -1.25 -11.13 -27.69
CA THR A 189 -2.34 -11.45 -28.65
C THR A 189 -2.67 -10.27 -29.56
N HIS A 190 -2.23 -9.05 -29.19
CA HIS A 190 -2.39 -7.82 -29.94
C HIS A 190 -1.06 -7.07 -30.05
N ASP A 191 -0.86 -6.33 -31.14
CA ASP A 191 0.41 -5.62 -31.40
C ASP A 191 0.56 -4.35 -30.53
N THR A 192 -0.55 -3.77 -30.08
CA THR A 192 -0.57 -2.47 -29.38
C THR A 192 -0.05 -2.56 -27.95
N TYR A 193 -0.50 -3.54 -27.17
CA TYR A 193 -0.15 -3.66 -25.75
C TYR A 193 0.61 -4.94 -25.46
N ALA A 194 1.55 -4.85 -24.52
CA ALA A 194 2.21 -6.02 -23.97
C ALA A 194 1.21 -6.86 -23.18
N ASN A 195 1.38 -8.19 -23.22
CA ASN A 195 0.71 -9.11 -22.29
C ASN A 195 1.39 -8.97 -20.93
N ALA A 196 0.89 -8.05 -20.11
CA ALA A 196 1.48 -7.62 -18.84
C ALA A 196 0.40 -7.04 -17.92
N ASN A 197 0.52 -7.31 -16.62
CA ASN A 197 -0.25 -6.60 -15.60
C ASN A 197 0.09 -5.12 -15.63
N SER A 198 -0.89 -4.26 -15.39
CA SER A 198 -0.76 -2.82 -15.54
C SER A 198 -1.58 -2.08 -14.50
N VAL A 199 -1.19 -0.84 -14.23
CA VAL A 199 -2.06 0.13 -13.55
C VAL A 199 -2.89 0.82 -14.63
N ALA A 200 -4.20 0.69 -14.55
CA ALA A 200 -5.14 1.36 -15.43
C ALA A 200 -5.81 2.53 -14.72
N VAL A 201 -6.12 3.58 -15.47
CA VAL A 201 -6.98 4.67 -15.02
C VAL A 201 -8.18 4.75 -15.96
N ARG A 202 -9.39 4.71 -15.41
CA ARG A 202 -10.64 4.65 -16.19
C ARG A 202 -11.69 5.64 -15.72
N ASP A 203 -12.60 6.06 -16.61
CA ASP A 203 -13.69 7.02 -16.33
C ASP A 203 -15.09 6.41 -16.51
N PHE A 204 -15.60 5.68 -15.50
CA PHE A 204 -16.83 4.91 -15.71
C PHE A 204 -18.15 5.71 -15.59
N THR A 205 -18.18 6.87 -14.92
CA THR A 205 -19.43 7.63 -14.69
C THR A 205 -19.19 9.13 -14.38
N GLY A 206 -18.15 9.73 -14.96
CA GLY A 206 -17.78 11.13 -14.69
C GLY A 206 -16.87 11.31 -13.47
N SER A 207 -16.35 10.22 -12.90
CA SER A 207 -15.20 10.22 -11.99
C SER A 207 -14.17 9.23 -12.50
N THR A 208 -12.89 9.59 -12.36
CA THR A 208 -11.76 8.74 -12.73
C THR A 208 -11.36 7.87 -11.54
N VAL A 209 -11.06 6.61 -11.80
CA VAL A 209 -10.61 5.64 -10.78
C VAL A 209 -9.26 5.06 -11.19
N ILE A 210 -8.45 4.68 -10.20
CA ILE A 210 -7.25 3.87 -10.43
C ILE A 210 -7.63 2.41 -10.20
N TYR A 211 -7.21 1.53 -11.09
CA TYR A 211 -7.54 0.11 -11.08
C TYR A 211 -6.29 -0.72 -11.40
N ALA A 212 -6.01 -1.76 -10.62
CA ALA A 212 -4.90 -2.68 -10.86
C ALA A 212 -5.16 -4.06 -10.23
N PRO A 213 -4.56 -5.14 -10.76
CA PRO A 213 -3.89 -5.19 -12.05
C PRO A 213 -4.91 -5.18 -13.21
N TRP A 214 -4.51 -4.68 -14.37
CA TRP A 214 -5.24 -4.85 -15.62
C TRP A 214 -4.31 -5.32 -16.73
N ASN A 215 -4.70 -6.36 -17.48
CA ASN A 215 -3.90 -6.89 -18.57
C ASN A 215 -4.44 -6.46 -19.95
N PHE A 216 -3.92 -5.33 -20.45
CA PHE A 216 -4.27 -4.79 -21.77
C PHE A 216 -3.91 -5.73 -22.94
N GLY A 217 -2.97 -6.64 -22.76
CA GLY A 217 -2.49 -7.52 -23.82
C GLY A 217 -3.34 -8.76 -24.05
N ILE A 218 -4.34 -9.03 -23.20
CA ILE A 218 -5.34 -10.10 -23.37
C ILE A 218 -6.78 -9.60 -23.22
N GLY A 219 -6.99 -8.58 -22.37
CA GLY A 219 -8.29 -7.96 -22.12
C GLY A 219 -8.39 -6.63 -22.85
N HIS A 220 -9.11 -6.60 -23.97
CA HIS A 220 -9.62 -5.37 -24.55
C HIS A 220 -11.09 -5.62 -24.93
N VAL A 221 -12.01 -4.97 -24.22
CA VAL A 221 -13.39 -4.76 -24.67
C VAL A 221 -13.52 -3.34 -25.18
#